data_AF-A0A8G0PBC3-F1
#
_entry.id   AF-A0A8G0PBC3-F1
#
_cell.length_a   1.000
_cell.length_b   1.000
_cell.length_c   1.000
_cell.angle_alpha   90.00
_cell.angle_beta   90.00
_cell.angle_gamma   90.00
#
_symmetry.space_group_name_H-M   'P 1'
#
loop_
_entity.id
_entity.type
_entity.pdbx_description
1 polymer ?
#
loop_
_entity_poly.entity_id
_entity_poly.type
_entity_poly.pdbx_seq_one_letter_code
_entity_poly.pdbx_strand_id
1 'polypeptide(L)'
;MSADYDKIIGFFDFTHRFLDKLSMIEDTIPQQKSLQLCIARVFSGMLTICSVAQEYAEKKRLKKWFSNLIDGSDRTLSVAVKDMEDAVNELNQTVGLATFQSAKMLNEVIRQMNENIDERMDAIKLDTEAIIEQNTELKSKQDAMIEMQRGLLEKLNEPSRLFNTTVQSFGYVHMGANFGRTFRASLLKFDVVRLRLARWGHSAGLVSSDGVKSFQATKLAFKNREQIQNLLDQILELFADARVASKKFEKRNGNSAMPALDPAEELDGVSALLHQKMQDLVEKRQGKLELEQSEWTLYEEKKFSRLIEDISELVDDLIDLFPGIQEEQRRLCEEEVSEMSTNKGMLLLLKDIAASQDKLLSDTAAKAIKPITTYTNSVVFSGSHNSGLQIGNNSGSISGINFGRW
;
A
#
# COMPACT_ATOMS: atom_id res chain seq x y z
N MET A 1 56.36 87.83 12.19
CA MET A 1 54.97 87.49 11.80
C MET A 1 54.88 85.98 11.59
N SER A 2 54.85 85.18 12.66
CA SER A 2 54.72 83.71 12.55
C SER A 2 53.85 83.17 13.69
N ALA A 3 54.17 83.44 14.97
CA ALA A 3 53.40 82.90 16.11
C ALA A 3 51.93 83.36 16.24
N ASP A 4 51.60 84.60 15.84
CA ASP A 4 50.23 85.13 15.96
C ASP A 4 49.29 84.58 14.87
N TYR A 5 49.84 84.27 13.69
CA TYR A 5 49.08 83.70 12.58
C TYR A 5 48.78 82.21 12.83
N ASP A 6 49.73 81.46 13.40
CA ASP A 6 49.58 80.05 13.76
C ASP A 6 48.46 79.82 14.80
N LYS A 7 48.27 80.76 15.74
CA LYS A 7 47.19 80.70 16.73
C LYS A 7 45.81 81.00 16.14
N ILE A 8 45.73 81.91 15.17
CA ILE A 8 44.47 82.20 14.45
C ILE A 8 44.06 81.00 13.60
N ILE A 9 45.01 80.40 12.88
CA ILE A 9 44.81 79.13 12.19
C ILE A 9 44.34 78.07 13.19
N GLY A 10 44.95 77.98 14.37
CA GLY A 10 44.54 77.07 15.44
C GLY A 10 43.08 77.23 15.89
N PHE A 11 42.54 78.45 15.99
CA PHE A 11 41.13 78.69 16.33
C PHE A 11 40.17 78.22 15.23
N PHE A 12 40.48 78.54 13.96
CA PHE A 12 39.65 78.11 12.83
C PHE A 12 39.76 76.59 12.60
N ASP A 13 40.94 76.00 12.76
CA ASP A 13 41.15 74.55 12.73
C ASP A 13 40.38 73.85 13.86
N PHE A 14 40.36 74.43 15.05
CA PHE A 14 39.59 73.92 16.19
C PHE A 14 38.08 73.94 15.89
N THR A 15 37.57 75.05 15.35
CA THR A 15 36.17 75.21 14.94
C THR A 15 35.80 74.23 13.82
N HIS A 16 36.67 74.08 12.82
CA HIS A 16 36.48 73.14 11.72
C HIS A 16 36.43 71.70 12.22
N ARG A 17 37.39 71.29 13.07
CA ARG A 17 37.42 69.95 13.67
C ARG A 17 36.19 69.66 14.54
N PHE A 18 35.64 70.68 15.21
CA PHE A 18 34.39 70.54 15.94
C PHE A 18 33.22 70.27 15.00
N LEU A 19 33.08 71.08 13.94
CA LEU A 19 32.01 70.93 12.95
C LEU A 19 32.10 69.59 12.20
N ASP A 20 33.31 69.15 11.81
CA ASP A 20 33.52 67.83 11.20
C ASP A 20 33.08 66.71 12.14
N LYS A 21 33.46 66.77 13.42
CA LYS A 21 33.04 65.78 14.43
C LYS A 21 31.54 65.80 14.65
N LEU A 22 30.92 66.98 14.65
CA LEU A 22 29.47 67.12 14.77
C LEU A 22 28.76 66.50 13.56
N SER A 23 29.29 66.70 12.35
CA SER A 23 28.77 66.08 11.12
C SER A 23 28.89 64.56 11.15
N MET A 24 29.99 64.01 11.70
CA MET A 24 30.15 62.55 11.84
C MET A 24 29.12 61.92 12.78
N ILE A 25 28.53 62.69 13.70
CA ILE A 25 27.55 62.20 14.67
C ILE A 25 26.13 62.69 14.37
N GLU A 26 25.90 63.47 13.31
CA GLU A 26 24.63 64.14 13.01
C GLU A 26 23.43 63.20 12.96
N ASP A 27 23.58 62.04 12.31
CA ASP A 27 22.55 61.00 12.22
C ASP A 27 22.44 60.13 13.50
N THR A 28 23.40 60.26 14.41
CA THR A 28 23.53 59.42 15.61
C THR A 28 23.35 60.21 16.90
N ILE A 29 23.13 61.54 16.83
CA ILE A 29 22.95 62.42 17.98
C ILE A 29 21.80 61.85 18.83
N PRO A 30 22.09 61.30 20.04
CA PRO A 30 21.03 60.85 20.93
C PRO A 30 20.04 62.00 21.17
N GLN A 31 18.74 61.72 21.18
CA GLN A 31 17.68 62.71 21.51
C GLN A 31 17.72 63.12 23.01
N GLN A 32 18.90 63.24 23.59
CA GLN A 32 19.12 63.72 24.95
C GLN A 32 19.18 65.25 24.94
N LYS A 33 18.27 65.87 25.71
CA LYS A 33 18.21 67.34 25.88
C LYS A 33 19.55 67.94 26.33
N SER A 34 20.35 67.22 27.12
CA SER A 34 21.68 67.63 27.56
C SER A 34 22.65 67.87 26.40
N LEU A 35 22.58 67.04 25.36
CA LEU A 35 23.45 67.12 24.20
C LEU A 35 23.09 68.32 23.31
N GLN A 36 21.79 68.54 23.10
CA GLN A 36 21.28 69.72 22.39
C GLN A 36 21.67 71.02 23.11
N LEU A 37 21.62 71.02 24.45
CA LEU A 37 22.05 72.17 25.26
C LEU A 37 23.55 72.44 25.13
N CYS A 38 24.39 71.40 25.13
CA CYS A 38 25.83 71.55 24.92
C CYS A 38 26.14 72.09 23.52
N ILE A 39 25.51 71.54 22.48
CA ILE A 39 25.65 72.02 21.09
C ILE A 39 25.23 73.48 20.97
N ALA A 40 24.08 73.85 21.54
CA ALA A 40 23.59 75.23 21.54
C ALA A 40 24.54 76.20 22.26
N ARG A 41 25.16 75.77 23.37
CA ARG A 41 26.20 76.56 24.07
C ARG A 41 27.44 76.78 23.21
N VAL A 42 27.92 75.75 22.51
CA VAL A 42 29.07 75.88 21.59
C VAL A 42 28.76 76.87 20.46
N PHE A 43 27.60 76.73 19.81
CA PHE A 43 27.18 77.67 18.76
C PHE A 43 26.98 79.11 19.28
N SER A 44 26.46 79.26 20.50
CA SER A 44 26.32 80.57 21.14
C SER A 44 27.68 81.23 21.40
N GLY A 45 28.69 80.46 21.82
CA GLY A 45 30.07 80.93 21.96
C GLY A 45 30.65 81.40 20.62
N MET A 46 30.51 80.60 19.57
CA MET A 46 30.96 80.95 18.21
C MET A 46 30.30 82.23 17.68
N LEU A 47 28.97 82.36 17.82
CA LEU A 47 28.24 83.56 17.39
C LEU A 47 28.65 84.81 18.18
N THR A 48 28.94 84.66 19.47
CA THR A 48 29.43 85.76 20.30
C THR A 48 30.82 86.22 19.84
N ILE A 49 31.73 85.29 19.54
CA ILE A 49 33.06 85.60 19.00
C ILE A 49 32.94 86.32 17.64
N CYS A 50 32.06 85.85 16.76
CA CYS A 50 31.80 86.47 15.45
C CYS A 50 31.16 87.87 15.59
N SER A 51 30.24 88.05 16.53
CA SER A 51 29.62 89.35 16.80
C SER A 51 30.64 90.37 17.28
N VAL A 52 31.54 89.98 18.21
CA VAL A 52 32.66 90.82 18.64
C VAL A 52 33.60 91.10 17.45
N ALA A 53 33.87 90.13 16.59
CA ALA A 53 34.68 90.34 15.39
C ALA A 53 34.06 91.39 14.45
N GLN A 54 32.74 91.35 14.25
CA GLN A 54 32.00 92.30 13.44
C GLN A 54 32.09 93.73 13.99
N GLU A 55 31.92 93.92 15.31
CA GLU A 55 32.05 95.25 15.93
C GLU A 55 33.44 95.87 15.73
N TYR A 56 34.48 95.05 15.76
CA TYR A 56 35.85 95.51 15.49
C TYR A 56 36.11 95.75 14.01
N ALA A 57 35.41 95.03 13.10
CA ALA A 57 35.45 95.24 11.65
C ALA A 57 34.87 96.61 11.28
N GLU A 58 33.70 96.96 11.82
CA GLU A 58 33.04 98.26 11.62
C GLU A 58 33.93 99.42 12.06
N LYS A 59 34.73 99.20 13.11
CA LYS A 59 35.69 100.18 13.65
C LYS A 59 37.03 100.20 12.91
N LYS A 60 37.22 99.43 11.82
CA LYS A 60 38.48 99.21 11.09
C LYS A 60 39.64 98.76 12.00
N ARG A 61 39.32 98.07 13.10
CA ARG A 61 40.25 97.65 14.17
C ARG A 61 40.42 96.14 14.24
N LEU A 62 40.28 95.44 13.11
CA LEU A 62 40.45 93.98 13.04
C LEU A 62 41.80 93.53 13.62
N LYS A 63 42.89 94.25 13.33
CA LYS A 63 44.22 93.93 13.92
C LYS A 63 44.20 93.93 15.46
N LYS A 64 43.39 94.80 16.08
CA LYS A 64 43.22 94.86 17.54
C LYS A 64 42.34 93.72 18.04
N TRP A 65 41.28 93.35 17.32
CA TRP A 65 40.51 92.15 17.62
C TRP A 65 41.38 90.89 17.59
N PHE A 66 42.25 90.77 16.58
CA PHE A 66 43.21 89.67 16.48
C PHE A 66 44.19 89.64 17.66
N SER A 67 44.76 90.78 18.04
CA SER A 67 45.60 90.87 19.24
C SER A 67 44.82 90.43 20.49
N ASN A 68 43.60 90.93 20.65
CA ASN A 68 42.73 90.66 21.79
C ASN A 68 42.23 89.21 21.87
N LEU A 69 42.06 88.54 20.73
CA LEU A 69 41.71 87.11 20.65
C LEU A 69 42.86 86.23 21.16
N ILE A 70 44.09 86.66 20.92
CA ILE A 70 45.31 85.90 21.22
C ILE A 70 45.81 86.18 22.65
N ASP A 71 45.74 87.42 23.11
CA ASP A 71 46.26 87.83 24.43
C ASP A 71 45.18 87.85 25.54
N GLY A 72 43.91 87.66 25.17
CA GLY A 72 42.78 87.66 26.11
C GLY A 72 42.49 89.02 26.76
N SER A 73 43.05 90.11 26.23
CA SER A 73 42.90 91.45 26.79
C SER A 73 41.49 92.02 26.66
N ASP A 74 40.69 91.51 25.71
CA ASP A 74 39.26 91.77 25.65
C ASP A 74 38.51 90.75 26.50
N ARG A 75 37.95 91.24 27.60
CA ARG A 75 37.24 90.41 28.59
C ARG A 75 36.05 89.68 27.98
N THR A 76 35.33 90.30 27.04
CA THR A 76 34.15 89.70 26.41
C THR A 76 34.57 88.56 25.48
N LEU A 77 35.63 88.79 24.70
CA LEU A 77 36.18 87.80 23.77
C LEU A 77 36.81 86.62 24.51
N SER A 78 37.59 86.89 25.57
CA SER A 78 38.22 85.85 26.39
C SER A 78 37.20 84.96 27.10
N VAL A 79 36.12 85.55 27.63
CA VAL A 79 35.00 84.79 28.22
C VAL A 79 34.32 83.92 27.17
N ALA A 80 34.02 84.46 25.99
CA ALA A 80 33.36 83.72 24.92
C ALA A 80 34.20 82.54 24.39
N VAL A 81 35.52 82.70 24.27
CA VAL A 81 36.45 81.61 23.87
C VAL A 81 36.49 80.52 24.94
N LYS A 82 36.60 80.90 26.22
CA LYS A 82 36.62 79.94 27.32
C LYS A 82 35.30 79.17 27.46
N ASP A 83 34.17 79.87 27.41
CA ASP A 83 32.84 79.26 27.50
C ASP A 83 32.60 78.27 26.34
N MET A 84 33.12 78.58 25.14
CA MET A 84 33.08 77.68 23.99
C MET A 84 33.94 76.43 24.22
N GLU A 85 35.18 76.58 24.68
CA GLU A 85 36.07 75.45 25.00
C GLU A 85 35.48 74.53 26.09
N ASP A 86 34.94 75.13 27.16
CA ASP A 86 34.27 74.40 28.25
C ASP A 86 33.04 73.64 27.72
N ALA A 87 32.22 74.27 26.86
CA ALA A 87 31.06 73.63 26.23
C ALA A 87 31.45 72.49 25.27
N VAL A 88 32.56 72.62 24.53
CA VAL A 88 33.08 71.53 23.66
C VAL A 88 33.57 70.35 24.50
N ASN A 89 34.23 70.62 25.64
CA ASN A 89 34.67 69.57 26.56
C ASN A 89 33.50 68.86 27.23
N GLU A 90 32.48 69.60 27.68
CA GLU A 90 31.22 69.08 28.22
C GLU A 90 30.50 68.21 27.17
N LEU A 91 30.48 68.65 25.90
CA LEU A 91 29.92 67.88 24.80
C LEU A 91 30.65 66.55 24.61
N ASN A 92 31.98 66.57 24.53
CA ASN A 92 32.79 65.37 24.34
C ASN A 92 32.57 64.35 25.47
N GLN A 93 32.51 64.81 26.73
CA GLN A 93 32.22 63.95 27.88
C GLN A 93 30.80 63.38 27.83
N THR A 94 29.81 64.20 27.45
CA THR A 94 28.41 63.81 27.35
C THR A 94 28.21 62.74 26.26
N VAL A 95 28.80 62.93 25.07
CA VAL A 95 28.77 61.94 23.98
C VAL A 95 29.47 60.64 24.38
N GLY A 96 30.62 60.73 25.06
CA GLY A 96 31.35 59.58 25.57
C GLY A 96 30.52 58.75 26.57
N LEU A 97 29.88 59.43 27.52
CA LEU A 97 29.01 58.79 28.52
C LEU A 97 27.76 58.16 27.88
N ALA A 98 27.10 58.88 26.96
CA ALA A 98 25.92 58.39 26.26
C ALA A 98 26.25 57.15 25.40
N THR A 99 27.36 57.18 24.66
CA THR A 99 27.84 56.04 23.87
C THR A 99 28.16 54.84 24.78
N PHE A 100 28.82 55.07 25.92
CA PHE A 100 29.11 54.01 26.90
C PHE A 100 27.83 53.39 27.48
N GLN A 101 26.83 54.21 27.81
CA GLN A 101 25.52 53.72 28.29
C GLN A 101 24.80 52.90 27.22
N SER A 102 24.75 53.37 25.97
CA SER A 102 24.16 52.63 24.85
C SER A 102 24.88 51.31 24.60
N ALA A 103 26.21 51.30 24.62
CA ALA A 103 27.01 50.07 24.48
C ALA A 103 26.75 49.08 25.63
N LYS A 104 26.60 49.56 26.87
CA LYS A 104 26.25 48.73 28.01
C LYS A 104 24.86 48.10 27.86
N MET A 105 23.86 48.88 27.43
CA MET A 105 22.51 48.37 27.17
C MET A 105 22.51 47.34 26.04
N LEU A 106 23.24 47.61 24.95
CA LEU A 106 23.36 46.68 23.82
C LEU A 106 23.98 45.34 24.26
N ASN A 107 25.08 45.38 25.03
CA ASN A 107 25.71 44.17 25.56
C ASN A 107 24.76 43.37 26.47
N GLU A 108 23.97 44.05 27.29
CA GLU A 108 22.98 43.39 28.14
C GLU A 108 21.85 42.73 27.33
N VAL A 109 21.35 43.41 26.30
CA VAL A 109 20.36 42.84 25.37
C VAL A 109 20.92 41.64 24.62
N ILE A 110 22.16 41.73 24.13
CA ILE A 110 22.85 40.61 23.46
C ILE A 110 22.99 39.42 24.41
N ARG A 111 23.38 39.65 25.67
CA ARG A 111 23.49 38.59 26.68
C ARG A 111 22.16 37.87 26.91
N GLN A 112 21.09 38.63 27.14
CA GLN A 112 19.75 38.09 27.32
C GLN A 112 19.25 37.33 26.09
N MET A 113 19.54 37.85 24.89
CA MET A 113 19.19 37.18 23.64
C MET A 113 19.94 35.86 23.47
N ASN A 114 21.23 35.82 23.84
CA ASN A 114 22.02 34.60 23.77
C ASN A 114 21.50 33.54 24.75
N GLU A 115 21.17 33.91 25.99
CA GLU A 115 20.56 33.02 26.98
C GLU A 115 19.22 32.45 26.48
N ASN A 116 18.35 33.27 25.89
CA ASN A 116 17.07 32.82 25.34
C ASN A 116 17.26 31.91 24.10
N ILE A 117 18.28 32.16 23.29
CA ILE A 117 18.64 31.29 22.16
C ILE A 117 19.09 29.92 22.67
N ASP A 118 19.94 29.89 23.69
CA ASP A 118 20.43 28.64 24.30
C ASP A 118 19.27 27.84 24.90
N GLU A 119 18.38 28.48 25.67
CA GLU A 119 17.18 27.83 26.23
C GLU A 119 16.27 27.25 25.14
N ARG A 120 16.03 27.99 24.06
CA ARG A 120 15.22 27.51 22.92
C ARG A 120 15.91 26.38 22.18
N MET A 121 17.23 26.43 22.04
CA MET A 121 18.01 25.39 21.37
C MET A 121 17.95 24.08 22.15
N ASP A 122 18.05 24.14 23.48
CA ASP A 122 17.89 22.97 24.35
C ASP A 122 16.46 22.40 24.28
N ALA A 123 15.44 23.26 24.29
CA ALA A 123 14.04 22.83 24.12
C ALA A 123 13.80 22.14 22.77
N ILE A 124 14.30 22.73 21.67
CA ILE A 124 14.20 22.15 20.32
C ILE A 124 14.91 20.80 20.26
N LYS A 125 16.06 20.66 20.91
CA LYS A 125 16.80 19.40 20.96
C LYS A 125 15.99 18.31 21.67
N LEU A 126 15.42 18.62 22.84
CA LEU A 126 14.57 17.70 23.59
C LEU A 126 13.33 17.28 22.79
N ASP A 127 12.64 18.24 22.15
CA ASP A 127 11.48 17.94 21.30
C ASP A 127 11.87 17.07 20.09
N THR A 128 13.04 17.33 19.49
CA THR A 128 13.56 16.53 18.37
C THR A 128 13.85 15.09 18.80
N GLU A 129 14.47 14.89 19.97
CA GLU A 129 14.73 13.57 20.54
C GLU A 129 13.42 12.81 20.81
N ALA A 130 12.42 13.48 21.38
CA ALA A 130 11.09 12.90 21.63
C ALA A 130 10.37 12.50 20.32
N ILE A 131 10.46 13.33 19.26
CA ILE A 131 9.90 13.02 17.95
C ILE A 131 10.60 11.80 17.32
N ILE A 132 11.92 11.68 17.45
CA ILE A 132 12.67 10.53 16.94
C ILE A 132 12.22 9.25 17.66
N GLU A 133 12.05 9.30 18.98
CA GLU A 133 11.56 8.16 19.77
C GLU A 133 10.15 7.75 19.33
N GLN A 134 9.22 8.70 19.20
CA GLN A 134 7.86 8.43 18.72
C GLN A 134 7.83 7.86 17.30
N ASN A 135 8.66 8.38 16.38
CA ASN A 135 8.76 7.87 15.02
C ASN A 135 9.32 6.44 15.00
N THR A 136 10.25 6.12 15.89
CA THR A 136 10.80 4.77 16.04
C THR A 136 9.72 3.81 16.54
N GLU A 137 8.90 4.22 17.52
CA GLU A 137 7.77 3.43 18.01
C GLU A 137 6.69 3.24 16.94
N LEU A 138 6.33 4.30 16.20
CA LEU A 138 5.38 4.23 15.09
C LEU A 138 5.84 3.25 14.00
N LYS A 139 7.12 3.29 13.65
CA LYS A 139 7.71 2.33 12.71
C LYS A 139 7.59 0.89 13.23
N SER A 140 7.93 0.67 14.50
CA SER A 140 7.78 -0.66 15.12
C SER A 140 6.32 -1.16 15.09
N LYS A 141 5.34 -0.28 15.38
CA LYS A 141 3.91 -0.61 15.28
C LYS A 141 3.47 -0.91 13.85
N GLN A 142 3.99 -0.17 12.86
CA GLN A 142 3.71 -0.42 11.45
C GLN A 142 4.28 -1.78 11.00
N ASP A 143 5.51 -2.10 11.39
CA ASP A 143 6.13 -3.39 11.09
C ASP A 143 5.33 -4.53 11.73
N ALA A 144 4.90 -4.39 12.99
CA ALA A 144 4.04 -5.36 13.66
C ALA A 144 2.68 -5.53 12.96
N MET A 145 2.10 -4.45 12.43
CA MET A 145 0.85 -4.51 11.66
C MET A 145 1.03 -5.25 10.33
N ILE A 146 2.13 -5.01 9.62
CA ILE A 146 2.45 -5.71 8.37
C ILE A 146 2.63 -7.21 8.65
N GLU A 147 3.34 -7.57 9.71
CA GLU A 147 3.52 -8.95 10.16
C GLU A 147 2.18 -9.62 10.49
N MET A 148 1.31 -8.93 11.23
CA MET A 148 -0.03 -9.43 11.54
C MET A 148 -0.89 -9.64 10.28
N GLN A 149 -0.85 -8.68 9.33
CA GLN A 149 -1.57 -8.80 8.06
C GLN A 149 -1.05 -9.97 7.22
N ARG A 150 0.27 -10.17 7.16
CA ARG A 150 0.88 -11.32 6.48
C ARG A 150 0.41 -12.64 7.10
N GLY A 151 0.50 -12.78 8.43
CA GLY A 151 0.05 -13.99 9.12
C GLY A 151 -1.44 -14.27 8.94
N LEU A 152 -2.27 -13.23 8.85
CA LEU A 152 -3.71 -13.37 8.58
C LEU A 152 -3.97 -13.82 7.14
N LEU A 153 -3.23 -13.26 6.16
CA LEU A 153 -3.32 -13.65 4.75
C LEU A 153 -2.84 -15.08 4.51
N GLU A 154 -1.73 -15.49 5.13
CA GLU A 154 -1.24 -16.87 5.08
C GLU A 154 -2.31 -17.82 5.60
N LYS A 155 -2.82 -17.58 6.82
CA LYS A 155 -3.90 -18.39 7.39
C LYS A 155 -5.10 -18.47 6.45
N LEU A 156 -5.49 -17.36 5.82
CA LEU A 156 -6.62 -17.31 4.86
C LEU A 156 -6.40 -18.20 3.64
N ASN A 157 -5.16 -18.35 3.19
CA ASN A 157 -4.83 -19.09 1.98
C ASN A 157 -4.51 -20.57 2.22
N GLU A 158 -4.31 -20.99 3.47
CA GLU A 158 -3.99 -22.40 3.79
C GLU A 158 -5.00 -23.42 3.24
N PRO A 159 -6.34 -23.25 3.38
CA PRO A 159 -7.29 -24.18 2.78
C PRO A 159 -7.18 -24.29 1.26
N SER A 160 -6.89 -23.17 0.57
CA SER A 160 -6.69 -23.15 -0.87
C SER A 160 -5.41 -23.87 -1.28
N ARG A 161 -4.33 -23.74 -0.49
CA ARG A 161 -3.08 -24.49 -0.70
C ARG A 161 -3.29 -25.99 -0.55
N LEU A 162 -3.88 -26.42 0.58
CA LEU A 162 -4.19 -27.83 0.83
C LEU A 162 -5.09 -28.42 -0.26
N PHE A 163 -6.12 -27.68 -0.67
CA PHE A 163 -7.01 -28.07 -1.76
C PHE A 163 -6.23 -28.30 -3.07
N ASN A 164 -5.39 -27.34 -3.46
CA ASN A 164 -4.60 -27.47 -4.68
C ASN A 164 -3.67 -28.70 -4.62
N THR A 165 -2.98 -28.90 -3.50
CA THR A 165 -2.15 -30.10 -3.30
C THR A 165 -2.97 -31.40 -3.36
N THR A 166 -4.18 -31.40 -2.80
CA THR A 166 -5.07 -32.56 -2.79
C THR A 166 -5.49 -32.96 -4.20
N VAL A 167 -5.98 -32.03 -5.02
CA VAL A 167 -6.40 -32.36 -6.40
C VAL A 167 -5.21 -32.75 -7.28
N GLN A 168 -4.03 -32.18 -7.04
CA GLN A 168 -2.82 -32.57 -7.76
C GLN A 168 -2.32 -33.96 -7.40
N SER A 169 -2.55 -34.40 -6.15
CA SER A 169 -2.16 -35.74 -5.69
C SER A 169 -2.71 -36.84 -6.60
N PHE A 170 -3.89 -36.63 -7.20
CA PHE A 170 -4.46 -37.54 -8.19
C PHE A 170 -3.59 -37.72 -9.44
N GLY A 171 -2.92 -36.66 -9.90
CA GLY A 171 -2.09 -36.70 -11.10
C GLY A 171 -0.82 -37.55 -10.94
N TYR A 172 -0.39 -37.84 -9.70
CA TYR A 172 0.81 -38.63 -9.43
C TYR A 172 0.52 -40.12 -9.21
N VAL A 173 -0.75 -40.55 -9.26
CA VAL A 173 -1.15 -41.94 -9.03
C VAL A 173 -1.30 -42.69 -10.35
N HIS A 174 -0.45 -43.68 -10.57
CA HIS A 174 -0.55 -44.63 -11.67
C HIS A 174 -1.18 -45.95 -11.20
N MET A 175 -1.72 -46.73 -12.14
CA MET A 175 -2.24 -48.08 -11.86
C MET A 175 -1.30 -49.13 -12.45
N GLY A 176 -1.00 -50.18 -11.68
CA GLY A 176 -0.18 -51.30 -12.16
C GLY A 176 -0.95 -52.24 -13.08
N ALA A 177 -0.23 -53.03 -13.88
CA ALA A 177 -0.85 -53.97 -14.84
C ALA A 177 -1.82 -55.00 -14.22
N ASN A 178 -1.76 -55.21 -12.90
CA ASN A 178 -2.66 -56.10 -12.17
C ASN A 178 -4.16 -55.73 -12.30
N PHE A 179 -4.48 -54.49 -12.68
CA PHE A 179 -5.85 -54.06 -12.90
C PHE A 179 -6.47 -54.70 -14.14
N GLY A 180 -5.66 -54.97 -15.19
CA GLY A 180 -6.13 -55.60 -16.42
C GLY A 180 -7.47 -55.04 -16.91
N ARG A 181 -8.53 -55.88 -16.87
CA ARG A 181 -9.87 -55.51 -17.36
C ARG A 181 -10.60 -54.45 -16.53
N THR A 182 -10.23 -54.26 -15.26
CA THR A 182 -10.85 -53.27 -14.37
C THR A 182 -10.16 -51.92 -14.42
N PHE A 183 -9.03 -51.80 -15.14
CA PHE A 183 -8.26 -50.57 -15.32
C PHE A 183 -9.13 -49.40 -15.79
N ARG A 184 -9.82 -49.58 -16.92
CA ARG A 184 -10.71 -48.56 -17.51
C ARG A 184 -11.72 -48.01 -16.49
N ALA A 185 -12.44 -48.91 -15.81
CA ALA A 185 -13.48 -48.50 -14.88
C ALA A 185 -12.90 -47.82 -13.64
N SER A 186 -11.75 -48.30 -13.16
CA SER A 186 -11.06 -47.74 -11.99
C SER A 186 -10.52 -46.34 -12.28
N LEU A 187 -9.84 -46.15 -13.41
CA LEU A 187 -9.30 -44.87 -13.85
C LEU A 187 -10.40 -43.82 -14.04
N LEU A 188 -11.46 -44.15 -14.79
CA LEU A 188 -12.53 -43.18 -15.02
C LEU A 188 -13.29 -42.84 -13.73
N LYS A 189 -13.45 -43.78 -12.78
CA LYS A 189 -14.02 -43.47 -11.45
C LYS A 189 -13.11 -42.53 -10.67
N PHE A 190 -11.80 -42.74 -10.72
CA PHE A 190 -10.81 -41.87 -10.07
C PHE A 190 -10.83 -40.45 -10.64
N ASP A 191 -10.94 -40.32 -11.97
CA ASP A 191 -11.10 -39.03 -12.65
C ASP A 191 -12.40 -38.32 -12.26
N VAL A 192 -13.52 -39.07 -12.12
CA VAL A 192 -14.79 -38.50 -11.66
C VAL A 192 -14.66 -37.91 -10.26
N VAL A 193 -14.01 -38.62 -9.33
CA VAL A 193 -13.78 -38.09 -7.97
C VAL A 193 -12.89 -36.85 -8.01
N ARG A 194 -11.83 -36.85 -8.82
CA ARG A 194 -10.97 -35.68 -9.03
C ARG A 194 -11.77 -34.48 -9.56
N LEU A 195 -12.58 -34.69 -10.59
CA LEU A 195 -13.42 -33.66 -11.20
C LEU A 195 -14.44 -33.11 -10.20
N ARG A 196 -15.06 -34.00 -9.40
CA ARG A 196 -16.00 -33.65 -8.34
C ARG A 196 -15.36 -32.78 -7.27
N LEU A 197 -14.18 -33.15 -6.79
CA LEU A 197 -13.40 -32.35 -5.83
C LEU A 197 -13.01 -30.98 -6.44
N ALA A 198 -12.57 -30.96 -7.71
CA ALA A 198 -12.24 -29.72 -8.40
C ALA A 198 -13.47 -28.78 -8.56
N ARG A 199 -14.65 -29.34 -8.87
CA ARG A 199 -15.92 -28.62 -8.93
C ARG A 199 -16.29 -28.02 -7.57
N TRP A 200 -16.07 -28.76 -6.49
CA TRP A 200 -16.23 -28.26 -5.13
C TRP A 200 -15.32 -27.09 -4.80
N GLY A 201 -14.02 -27.20 -5.05
CA GLY A 201 -13.09 -26.11 -4.72
C GLY A 201 -13.36 -24.83 -5.52
N HIS A 202 -13.81 -24.94 -6.77
CA HIS A 202 -14.26 -23.79 -7.55
C HIS A 202 -15.51 -23.15 -6.95
N SER A 203 -16.51 -23.97 -6.61
CA SER A 203 -17.76 -23.50 -5.99
C SER A 203 -17.55 -22.87 -4.61
N ALA A 204 -16.58 -23.38 -3.85
CA ALA A 204 -16.17 -22.89 -2.54
C ALA A 204 -15.24 -21.65 -2.61
N GLY A 205 -14.87 -21.20 -3.81
CA GLY A 205 -14.01 -20.03 -4.02
C GLY A 205 -12.56 -20.22 -3.58
N LEU A 206 -12.09 -21.48 -3.50
CA LEU A 206 -10.69 -21.82 -3.18
C LEU A 206 -9.77 -21.64 -4.40
N VAL A 207 -10.36 -21.50 -5.59
CA VAL A 207 -9.67 -21.23 -6.84
C VAL A 207 -9.67 -19.73 -7.12
N SER A 208 -8.49 -19.11 -7.03
CA SER A 208 -8.29 -17.69 -7.31
C SER A 208 -8.18 -17.41 -8.80
N SER A 209 -9.23 -16.86 -9.41
CA SER A 209 -9.12 -16.21 -10.73
C SER A 209 -9.69 -14.79 -10.78
N ASP A 210 -10.54 -14.37 -9.83
CA ASP A 210 -11.08 -13.00 -9.85
C ASP A 210 -11.41 -12.52 -8.43
N GLY A 211 -10.71 -11.48 -7.99
CA GLY A 211 -10.73 -10.98 -6.60
C GLY A 211 -12.09 -10.50 -6.11
N VAL A 212 -13.10 -10.39 -6.98
CA VAL A 212 -14.43 -9.84 -6.67
C VAL A 212 -15.44 -10.91 -6.26
N LYS A 213 -15.35 -12.14 -6.78
CA LYS A 213 -16.22 -13.28 -6.36
C LYS A 213 -15.67 -14.02 -5.14
N SER A 214 -14.37 -13.87 -4.88
CA SER A 214 -13.66 -14.46 -3.74
C SER A 214 -14.29 -14.08 -2.39
N PHE A 215 -14.81 -12.85 -2.24
CA PHE A 215 -15.20 -12.29 -0.93
C PHE A 215 -16.46 -12.90 -0.27
N GLN A 216 -17.42 -13.43 -1.05
CA GLN A 216 -18.62 -14.09 -0.50
C GLN A 216 -18.36 -15.56 -0.14
N ALA A 217 -17.57 -16.27 -0.95
CA ALA A 217 -17.19 -17.65 -0.69
C ALA A 217 -16.14 -17.76 0.44
N THR A 218 -15.19 -16.82 0.54
CA THR A 218 -14.26 -16.71 1.68
C THR A 218 -14.96 -16.43 3.02
N LYS A 219 -16.11 -15.74 3.02
CA LYS A 219 -16.93 -15.57 4.23
C LYS A 219 -17.53 -16.90 4.73
N LEU A 220 -17.89 -17.78 3.80
CA LEU A 220 -18.35 -19.14 4.09
C LEU A 220 -17.19 -20.01 4.60
N ALA A 221 -16.03 -19.93 3.96
CA ALA A 221 -14.82 -20.66 4.33
C ALA A 221 -14.25 -20.28 5.71
N PHE A 222 -14.55 -19.09 6.25
CA PHE A 222 -14.07 -18.67 7.57
C PHE A 222 -14.73 -19.45 8.73
N LYS A 223 -16.02 -19.76 8.63
CA LYS A 223 -16.77 -20.40 9.72
C LYS A 223 -16.40 -21.87 9.90
N ASN A 224 -16.14 -22.57 8.80
CA ASN A 224 -15.85 -24.02 8.79
C ASN A 224 -14.41 -24.31 8.36
N ARG A 225 -13.50 -23.33 8.49
CA ARG A 225 -12.11 -23.44 8.00
C ARG A 225 -11.41 -24.69 8.51
N GLU A 226 -11.40 -24.87 9.83
CA GLU A 226 -10.68 -25.97 10.47
C GLU A 226 -11.24 -27.33 10.01
N GLN A 227 -12.55 -27.41 9.79
CA GLN A 227 -13.20 -28.62 9.27
C GLN A 227 -12.80 -28.89 7.82
N ILE A 228 -12.74 -27.86 6.97
CA ILE A 228 -12.24 -28.00 5.59
C ILE A 228 -10.80 -28.50 5.60
N GLN A 229 -9.93 -27.87 6.39
CA GLN A 229 -8.52 -28.26 6.49
C GLN A 229 -8.40 -29.71 6.94
N ASN A 230 -9.11 -30.09 7.99
CA ASN A 230 -9.12 -31.46 8.51
C ASN A 230 -9.62 -32.49 7.47
N LEU A 231 -10.64 -32.17 6.68
CA LEU A 231 -11.13 -33.08 5.63
C LEU A 231 -10.14 -33.20 4.47
N LEU A 232 -9.52 -32.09 4.05
CA LEU A 232 -8.48 -32.11 3.01
C LEU A 232 -7.22 -32.85 3.48
N ASP A 233 -6.81 -32.65 4.73
CA ASP A 233 -5.69 -33.36 5.36
C ASP A 233 -5.97 -34.87 5.41
N GLN A 234 -7.19 -35.29 5.79
CA GLN A 234 -7.59 -36.69 5.74
C GLN A 234 -7.48 -37.28 4.32
N ILE A 235 -7.87 -36.54 3.28
CA ILE A 235 -7.69 -37.00 1.89
C ILE A 235 -6.20 -37.16 1.56
N LEU A 236 -5.35 -36.22 1.97
CA LEU A 236 -3.89 -36.32 1.78
C LEU A 236 -3.29 -37.50 2.56
N GLU A 237 -3.78 -37.80 3.76
CA GLU A 237 -3.39 -38.97 4.54
C GLU A 237 -3.76 -40.28 3.82
N LEU A 238 -4.96 -40.36 3.23
CA LEU A 238 -5.36 -41.52 2.43
C LEU A 238 -4.39 -41.76 1.25
N PHE A 239 -3.98 -40.69 0.55
CA PHE A 239 -2.94 -40.79 -0.48
C PHE A 239 -1.59 -41.23 0.08
N ALA A 240 -1.18 -40.70 1.23
CA ALA A 240 0.08 -41.07 1.88
C ALA A 240 0.10 -42.55 2.29
N ASP A 241 -0.98 -43.04 2.89
CA ASP A 241 -1.14 -44.44 3.29
C ASP A 241 -1.14 -45.39 2.09
N ALA A 242 -1.85 -45.02 1.02
CA ALA A 242 -1.86 -45.76 -0.22
C ALA A 242 -0.46 -45.81 -0.86
N ARG A 243 0.30 -44.71 -0.82
CA ARG A 243 1.69 -44.65 -1.29
C ARG A 243 2.63 -45.52 -0.45
N VAL A 244 2.47 -45.51 0.88
CA VAL A 244 3.25 -46.40 1.77
C VAL A 244 2.93 -47.87 1.48
N ALA A 245 1.66 -48.20 1.24
CA ALA A 245 1.24 -49.55 0.87
C ALA A 245 1.83 -49.98 -0.48
N SER A 246 1.84 -49.09 -1.48
CA SER A 246 2.47 -49.30 -2.78
C SER A 246 3.97 -49.60 -2.64
N LYS A 247 4.73 -48.76 -1.93
CA LYS A 247 6.17 -49.00 -1.70
C LYS A 247 6.47 -50.32 -0.99
N LYS A 248 5.60 -50.74 -0.06
CA LYS A 248 5.71 -52.04 0.60
C LYS A 248 5.48 -53.19 -0.37
N PHE A 249 4.56 -53.04 -1.32
CA PHE A 249 4.29 -54.01 -2.36
C PHE A 249 5.47 -54.14 -3.33
N GLU A 250 6.01 -53.03 -3.82
CA GLU A 250 7.20 -53.01 -4.69
C GLU A 250 8.40 -53.71 -4.04
N LYS A 251 8.68 -53.40 -2.77
CA LYS A 251 9.77 -54.05 -2.02
C LYS A 251 9.59 -55.56 -1.86
N ARG A 252 8.35 -56.04 -1.73
CA ARG A 252 8.05 -57.47 -1.59
C ARG A 252 8.16 -58.22 -2.90
N ASN A 253 7.79 -57.57 -4.01
CA ASN A 253 7.71 -58.22 -5.32
C ASN A 253 8.94 -57.94 -6.19
N GLY A 254 9.82 -57.01 -5.82
CA GLY A 254 11.07 -56.71 -6.53
C GLY A 254 10.84 -56.48 -8.03
N ASN A 255 11.66 -57.11 -8.88
CA ASN A 255 11.57 -57.02 -10.35
C ASN A 255 10.31 -57.69 -10.95
N SER A 256 9.46 -58.34 -10.14
CA SER A 256 8.17 -58.89 -10.60
C SER A 256 7.00 -57.92 -10.44
N ALA A 257 7.24 -56.72 -9.89
CA ALA A 257 6.27 -55.63 -9.95
C ALA A 257 6.03 -55.26 -11.42
N MET A 258 4.83 -55.56 -11.91
CA MET A 258 4.42 -55.26 -13.27
C MET A 258 4.49 -53.75 -13.54
N PRO A 259 4.74 -53.31 -14.78
CA PRO A 259 4.82 -51.89 -15.10
C PRO A 259 3.48 -51.17 -14.83
N ALA A 260 3.56 -49.84 -14.71
CA ALA A 260 2.39 -48.97 -14.76
C ALA A 260 1.72 -49.07 -16.13
N LEU A 261 0.39 -49.03 -16.14
CA LEU A 261 -0.42 -49.00 -17.35
C LEU A 261 -0.47 -47.57 -17.90
N ASP A 262 -0.27 -47.42 -19.21
CA ASP A 262 -0.43 -46.13 -19.90
C ASP A 262 -1.89 -45.96 -20.36
N PRO A 263 -2.62 -44.93 -19.86
CA PRO A 263 -3.97 -44.62 -20.33
C PRO A 263 -4.08 -44.46 -21.86
N ALA A 264 -3.04 -43.98 -22.54
CA ALA A 264 -3.05 -43.78 -23.99
C ALA A 264 -3.03 -45.09 -24.79
N GLU A 265 -2.40 -46.14 -24.24
CA GLU A 265 -2.29 -47.45 -24.89
C GLU A 265 -3.43 -48.40 -24.50
N GLU A 266 -3.95 -48.27 -23.28
CA GLU A 266 -4.87 -49.24 -22.67
C GLU A 266 -6.36 -48.87 -22.80
N LEU A 267 -6.69 -47.60 -23.07
CA LEU A 267 -8.09 -47.15 -23.21
C LEU A 267 -8.58 -47.21 -24.66
N ASP A 268 -9.85 -47.59 -24.83
CA ASP A 268 -10.53 -47.41 -26.12
C ASP A 268 -10.76 -45.92 -26.43
N GLY A 269 -10.94 -45.58 -27.71
CA GLY A 269 -11.00 -44.18 -28.14
C GLY A 269 -12.08 -43.32 -27.45
N VAL A 270 -13.19 -43.90 -27.00
CA VAL A 270 -14.22 -43.15 -26.25
C VAL A 270 -13.77 -42.91 -24.82
N SER A 271 -13.18 -43.93 -24.18
CA SER A 271 -12.67 -43.83 -22.80
C SER A 271 -11.46 -42.91 -22.69
N ALA A 272 -10.53 -42.97 -23.65
CA ALA A 272 -9.36 -42.09 -23.70
C ALA A 272 -9.77 -40.62 -23.85
N LEU A 273 -10.74 -40.34 -24.75
CA LEU A 273 -11.26 -38.99 -24.93
C LEU A 273 -12.00 -38.49 -23.68
N LEU A 274 -12.74 -39.37 -22.99
CA LEU A 274 -13.43 -39.01 -21.74
C LEU A 274 -12.42 -38.68 -20.62
N HIS A 275 -11.39 -39.51 -20.45
CA HIS A 275 -10.29 -39.28 -19.51
C HIS A 275 -9.63 -37.92 -19.77
N GLN A 276 -9.25 -37.64 -21.02
CA GLN A 276 -8.64 -36.37 -21.42
C GLN A 276 -9.57 -35.17 -21.13
N LYS A 277 -10.86 -35.27 -21.46
CA LYS A 277 -11.82 -34.19 -21.17
C LYS A 277 -11.95 -33.89 -19.68
N MET A 278 -11.95 -34.91 -18.83
CA MET A 278 -11.97 -34.71 -17.37
C MET A 278 -10.69 -34.04 -16.87
N GLN A 279 -9.52 -34.42 -17.40
CA GLN A 279 -8.25 -33.75 -17.08
C GLN A 279 -8.25 -32.28 -17.51
N ASP A 280 -8.61 -31.99 -18.75
CA ASP A 280 -8.67 -30.62 -19.30
C ASP A 280 -9.56 -29.70 -18.43
N LEU A 281 -10.72 -30.22 -18.00
CA LEU A 281 -11.66 -29.47 -17.14
C LEU A 281 -11.09 -29.18 -15.75
N VAL A 282 -10.38 -30.14 -15.16
CA VAL A 282 -9.70 -29.94 -13.88
C VAL A 282 -8.58 -28.90 -14.04
N GLU A 283 -7.74 -29.03 -15.06
CA GLU A 283 -6.64 -28.09 -15.32
C GLU A 283 -7.12 -26.66 -15.57
N LYS A 284 -8.18 -26.50 -16.38
CA LYS A 284 -8.84 -25.21 -16.63
C LYS A 284 -9.30 -24.54 -15.34
N ARG A 285 -9.68 -25.33 -14.32
CA ARG A 285 -10.14 -24.82 -13.03
C ARG A 285 -9.01 -24.58 -12.05
N GLN A 286 -7.95 -25.36 -12.05
CA GLN A 286 -6.88 -25.19 -11.05
C GLN A 286 -5.84 -24.16 -11.45
N GLY A 287 -5.72 -23.86 -12.75
CA GLY A 287 -4.57 -23.15 -13.27
C GLY A 287 -3.31 -24.02 -13.25
N LYS A 288 -2.24 -23.53 -13.87
CA LYS A 288 -0.94 -24.23 -13.83
C LYS A 288 -0.28 -24.01 -12.48
N LEU A 289 -0.26 -25.04 -11.65
CA LEU A 289 0.52 -25.07 -10.43
C LEU A 289 1.24 -26.42 -10.43
N GLU A 290 2.52 -26.42 -10.76
CA GLU A 290 3.33 -27.64 -10.80
C GLU A 290 3.90 -27.87 -9.40
N LEU A 291 3.49 -28.95 -8.72
CA LEU A 291 4.18 -29.43 -7.53
C LEU A 291 5.20 -30.50 -7.93
N GLU A 292 6.36 -30.47 -7.27
CA GLU A 292 7.37 -31.51 -7.38
C GLU A 292 6.96 -32.70 -6.49
N GLN A 293 6.04 -33.56 -6.96
CA GLN A 293 5.78 -34.84 -6.32
C GLN A 293 6.22 -36.00 -7.22
N SER A 294 6.83 -37.01 -6.62
CA SER A 294 7.22 -38.22 -7.37
C SER A 294 5.99 -39.10 -7.63
N GLU A 295 5.76 -39.38 -8.90
CA GLU A 295 4.79 -40.36 -9.38
C GLU A 295 4.99 -41.72 -8.69
N TRP A 296 3.88 -42.43 -8.49
CA TRP A 296 3.89 -43.75 -7.86
C TRP A 296 2.75 -44.62 -8.38
N THR A 297 2.93 -45.94 -8.31
CA THR A 297 2.00 -46.90 -8.91
C THR A 297 1.27 -47.69 -7.83
N LEU A 298 -0.05 -47.77 -7.91
CA LEU A 298 -0.86 -48.61 -7.05
C LEU A 298 -1.17 -49.93 -7.77
N TYR A 299 -0.88 -51.06 -7.12
CA TYR A 299 -0.92 -52.39 -7.73
C TYR A 299 -2.12 -53.26 -7.33
N GLU A 300 -2.83 -52.88 -6.27
CA GLU A 300 -3.90 -53.67 -5.66
C GLU A 300 -5.26 -53.01 -5.91
N GLU A 301 -6.07 -53.57 -6.81
CA GLU A 301 -7.41 -53.05 -7.17
C GLU A 301 -8.28 -52.79 -5.94
N LYS A 302 -8.34 -53.73 -4.99
CA LYS A 302 -9.15 -53.57 -3.76
C LYS A 302 -8.76 -52.34 -2.94
N LYS A 303 -7.46 -52.04 -2.86
CA LYS A 303 -6.98 -50.85 -2.15
C LYS A 303 -7.30 -49.59 -2.91
N PHE A 304 -7.30 -49.65 -4.24
CA PHE A 304 -7.69 -48.54 -5.09
C PHE A 304 -9.18 -48.21 -4.99
N SER A 305 -10.05 -49.23 -5.05
CA SER A 305 -11.49 -49.03 -4.91
C SER A 305 -11.82 -48.43 -3.57
N ARG A 306 -11.19 -48.92 -2.49
CA ARG A 306 -11.33 -48.35 -1.16
C ARG A 306 -10.84 -46.90 -1.08
N LEU A 307 -9.70 -46.58 -1.69
CA LEU A 307 -9.20 -45.20 -1.76
C LEU A 307 -10.21 -44.27 -2.45
N ILE A 308 -10.81 -44.70 -3.58
CA ILE A 308 -11.85 -43.93 -4.27
C ILE A 308 -13.06 -43.71 -3.37
N GLU A 309 -13.53 -44.77 -2.70
CA GLU A 309 -14.70 -44.72 -1.80
C GLU A 309 -14.45 -43.78 -0.62
N ASP A 310 -13.35 -43.99 0.11
CA ASP A 310 -12.97 -43.18 1.28
C ASP A 310 -12.80 -41.69 0.90
N ILE A 311 -12.18 -41.39 -0.25
CA ILE A 311 -12.06 -40.00 -0.74
C ILE A 311 -13.44 -39.43 -1.12
N SER A 312 -14.30 -40.23 -1.75
CA SER A 312 -15.62 -39.77 -2.17
C SER A 312 -16.51 -39.40 -0.99
N GLU A 313 -16.45 -40.18 0.09
CA GLU A 313 -17.13 -39.88 1.36
C GLU A 313 -16.61 -38.56 1.97
N LEU A 314 -15.29 -38.33 1.98
CA LEU A 314 -14.73 -37.05 2.45
C LEU A 314 -15.14 -35.87 1.56
N VAL A 315 -15.32 -36.09 0.25
CA VAL A 315 -15.85 -35.07 -0.67
C VAL A 315 -17.34 -34.82 -0.45
N ASP A 316 -18.13 -35.84 -0.08
CA ASP A 316 -19.52 -35.67 0.36
C ASP A 316 -19.57 -34.75 1.60
N ASP A 317 -18.75 -35.03 2.61
CA ASP A 317 -18.65 -34.22 3.82
C ASP A 317 -18.27 -32.76 3.50
N LEU A 318 -17.30 -32.55 2.61
CA LEU A 318 -16.90 -31.21 2.15
C LEU A 318 -18.04 -30.44 1.48
N ILE A 319 -18.90 -31.12 0.71
CA ILE A 319 -20.06 -30.52 0.04
C ILE A 319 -21.15 -30.18 1.07
N ASP A 320 -21.39 -31.08 2.03
CA ASP A 320 -22.42 -30.93 3.05
C ASP A 320 -22.13 -29.79 4.04
N LEU A 321 -20.85 -29.42 4.23
CA LEU A 321 -20.47 -28.21 4.97
C LEU A 321 -21.02 -26.92 4.36
N PHE A 322 -21.39 -26.92 3.06
CA PHE A 322 -21.77 -25.72 2.32
C PHE A 322 -23.03 -25.90 1.45
N PRO A 323 -24.24 -25.97 2.04
CA PRO A 323 -25.46 -26.08 1.25
C PRO A 323 -25.71 -24.88 0.32
N GLY A 324 -25.12 -23.71 0.64
CA GLY A 324 -25.25 -22.49 -0.17
C GLY A 324 -24.56 -22.54 -1.54
N ILE A 325 -23.64 -23.49 -1.78
CA ILE A 325 -22.93 -23.62 -3.07
C ILE A 325 -23.59 -24.64 -4.01
N GLN A 326 -24.74 -25.22 -3.65
CA GLN A 326 -25.39 -26.26 -4.44
C GLN A 326 -25.83 -25.81 -5.83
N GLU A 327 -26.29 -24.56 -5.97
CA GLU A 327 -26.66 -24.02 -7.30
C GLU A 327 -25.43 -23.83 -8.19
N GLU A 328 -24.32 -23.37 -7.62
CA GLU A 328 -23.07 -23.21 -8.37
C GLU A 328 -22.48 -24.57 -8.78
N GLN A 329 -22.55 -25.58 -7.89
CA GLN A 329 -22.22 -26.97 -8.20
C GLN A 329 -23.07 -27.52 -9.36
N ARG A 330 -24.38 -27.26 -9.37
CA ARG A 330 -25.27 -27.65 -10.49
C ARG A 330 -24.84 -26.98 -11.80
N ARG A 331 -24.64 -25.66 -11.77
CA ARG A 331 -24.22 -24.87 -12.94
C ARG A 331 -22.92 -25.39 -13.54
N LEU A 332 -21.90 -25.61 -12.72
CA LEU A 332 -20.60 -26.15 -13.16
C LEU A 332 -20.73 -27.58 -13.69
N CYS A 333 -21.60 -28.39 -13.10
CA CYS A 333 -21.86 -29.76 -13.57
C CYS A 333 -22.53 -29.78 -14.95
N GLU A 334 -23.45 -28.86 -15.22
CA GLU A 334 -24.06 -28.70 -16.54
C GLU A 334 -23.04 -28.28 -17.60
N GLU A 335 -22.10 -27.39 -17.24
CA GLU A 335 -20.98 -27.00 -18.10
C GLU A 335 -20.07 -28.21 -18.43
N GLU A 336 -19.70 -29.02 -17.43
CA GLU A 336 -18.90 -30.25 -17.63
C GLU A 336 -19.56 -31.20 -18.63
N VAL A 337 -20.85 -31.50 -18.44
CA VAL A 337 -21.60 -32.39 -19.32
C VAL A 337 -21.74 -31.82 -20.72
N SER A 338 -21.93 -30.49 -20.84
CA SER A 338 -21.96 -29.82 -22.13
C SER A 338 -20.63 -29.95 -22.88
N GLU A 339 -19.49 -29.77 -22.21
CA GLU A 339 -18.16 -29.93 -22.82
C GLU A 339 -17.86 -31.39 -23.24
N MET A 340 -18.49 -32.38 -22.58
CA MET A 340 -18.37 -33.82 -22.88
C MET A 340 -19.49 -34.36 -23.80
N SER A 341 -20.42 -33.52 -24.27
CA SER A 341 -21.59 -33.96 -25.05
C SER A 341 -21.30 -34.31 -26.52
N THR A 342 -20.02 -34.31 -26.94
CA THR A 342 -19.58 -34.53 -28.33
C THR A 342 -19.92 -35.92 -28.88
N ASN A 343 -20.10 -36.92 -28.01
CA ASN A 343 -20.41 -38.29 -28.39
C ASN A 343 -21.45 -38.89 -27.44
N LYS A 344 -22.57 -39.40 -27.97
CA LYS A 344 -23.61 -40.07 -27.17
C LYS A 344 -23.08 -41.26 -26.37
N GLY A 345 -22.13 -42.01 -26.92
CA GLY A 345 -21.44 -43.11 -26.25
C GLY A 345 -20.59 -42.64 -25.06
N MET A 346 -20.00 -41.43 -25.16
CA MET A 346 -19.26 -40.82 -24.05
C MET A 346 -20.20 -40.43 -22.91
N LEU A 347 -21.35 -39.83 -23.21
CA LEU A 347 -22.34 -39.49 -22.18
C LEU A 347 -22.90 -40.73 -21.47
N LEU A 348 -23.13 -41.83 -22.19
CA LEU A 348 -23.56 -43.10 -21.59
C LEU A 348 -22.47 -43.65 -20.65
N LEU A 349 -21.22 -43.65 -21.11
CA LEU A 349 -20.09 -44.07 -20.28
C LEU A 349 -19.94 -43.19 -19.03
N LEU A 350 -20.00 -41.88 -19.18
CA LEU A 350 -19.91 -40.92 -18.08
C LEU A 350 -21.02 -41.16 -17.04
N LYS A 351 -22.27 -41.33 -17.50
CA LYS A 351 -23.41 -41.64 -16.64
C LYS A 351 -23.15 -42.88 -15.79
N ASP A 352 -22.69 -43.96 -16.42
CA ASP A 352 -22.51 -45.25 -15.77
C ASP A 352 -21.32 -45.24 -14.79
N ILE A 353 -20.21 -44.58 -15.14
CA ILE A 353 -19.04 -44.44 -14.26
C ILE A 353 -19.33 -43.51 -13.08
N ALA A 354 -20.04 -42.40 -13.30
CA ALA A 354 -20.34 -41.42 -12.27
C ALA A 354 -21.42 -41.88 -11.29
N ALA A 355 -22.21 -42.91 -11.61
CA ALA A 355 -23.38 -43.32 -10.84
C ALA A 355 -23.11 -43.55 -9.34
N SER A 356 -21.92 -44.06 -8.98
CA SER A 356 -21.55 -44.31 -7.58
C SER A 356 -20.72 -43.19 -6.94
N GLN A 357 -19.98 -42.40 -7.73
CA GLN A 357 -19.01 -41.43 -7.21
C GLN A 357 -19.50 -39.97 -7.28
N ASP A 358 -20.38 -39.68 -8.23
CA ASP A 358 -20.93 -38.34 -8.46
C ASP A 358 -22.35 -38.45 -9.05
N LYS A 359 -23.32 -38.59 -8.15
CA LYS A 359 -24.73 -38.70 -8.53
C LYS A 359 -25.22 -37.48 -9.33
N LEU A 360 -24.75 -36.28 -8.98
CA LEU A 360 -25.11 -35.05 -9.68
C LEU A 360 -24.67 -35.10 -11.15
N LEU A 361 -23.44 -35.53 -11.39
CA LEU A 361 -22.89 -35.70 -12.75
C LEU A 361 -23.60 -36.80 -13.53
N SER A 362 -23.88 -37.94 -12.87
CA SER A 362 -24.62 -39.05 -13.49
C SER A 362 -26.03 -38.63 -13.92
N ASP A 363 -26.77 -37.95 -13.03
CA ASP A 363 -28.13 -37.47 -13.32
C ASP A 363 -28.13 -36.41 -14.42
N THR A 364 -27.13 -35.53 -14.45
CA THR A 364 -26.99 -34.48 -15.47
C THR A 364 -26.64 -35.08 -16.83
N ALA A 365 -25.73 -36.05 -16.88
CA ALA A 365 -25.45 -36.83 -18.09
C ALA A 365 -26.70 -37.58 -18.57
N ALA A 366 -27.46 -38.21 -17.66
CA ALA A 366 -28.70 -38.90 -17.99
C ALA A 366 -29.76 -37.96 -18.59
N LYS A 367 -29.86 -36.72 -18.09
CA LYS A 367 -30.72 -35.68 -18.67
C LYS A 367 -30.27 -35.29 -20.07
N ALA A 368 -28.97 -35.13 -20.29
CA ALA A 368 -28.41 -34.79 -21.60
C ALA A 368 -28.55 -35.93 -22.64
N ILE A 369 -28.59 -37.19 -22.20
CA ILE A 369 -28.82 -38.37 -23.08
C ILE A 369 -30.27 -38.45 -23.56
N LYS A 370 -31.23 -38.01 -22.75
CA LYS A 370 -32.63 -38.00 -23.16
C LYS A 370 -32.70 -37.11 -24.42
N PRO A 371 -33.34 -37.57 -25.51
CA PRO A 371 -33.62 -36.67 -26.61
C PRO A 371 -34.32 -35.47 -25.99
N ILE A 372 -33.85 -34.25 -26.30
CA ILE A 372 -34.66 -33.06 -26.09
C ILE A 372 -35.97 -33.43 -26.77
N THR A 373 -36.99 -33.76 -26.00
CA THR A 373 -38.34 -33.81 -26.50
C THR A 373 -38.61 -32.36 -26.81
N THR A 374 -38.24 -31.93 -28.02
CA THR A 374 -38.81 -30.77 -28.63
C THR A 374 -40.29 -31.05 -28.52
N TYR A 375 -40.98 -30.32 -27.65
CA TYR A 375 -42.42 -30.32 -27.67
C TYR A 375 -42.77 -29.83 -29.08
N THR A 376 -43.02 -30.77 -30.00
CA THR A 376 -43.71 -30.49 -31.23
C THR A 376 -45.10 -30.08 -30.78
N ASN A 377 -45.25 -28.78 -30.51
CA ASN A 377 -46.54 -28.16 -30.31
C ASN A 377 -47.26 -28.26 -31.66
N SER A 378 -47.90 -29.41 -31.88
CA SER A 378 -48.84 -29.58 -32.98
C SER A 378 -50.16 -28.98 -32.53
N VAL A 379 -50.62 -27.96 -33.24
CA VAL A 379 -51.95 -27.42 -33.04
C VAL A 379 -52.83 -28.08 -34.09
N VAL A 380 -53.74 -28.94 -33.62
CA VAL A 380 -54.83 -29.48 -34.43
C VAL A 380 -56.01 -28.55 -34.25
N PHE A 381 -56.47 -27.94 -35.34
CA PHE A 381 -57.70 -27.15 -35.32
C PHE A 381 -58.72 -27.79 -36.27
N SER A 382 -59.94 -27.90 -35.77
CA SER A 382 -61.09 -28.44 -36.49
C SER A 382 -62.29 -27.52 -36.29
N GLY A 383 -62.71 -26.84 -37.35
CA GLY A 383 -63.94 -26.08 -37.45
C GLY A 383 -64.94 -26.75 -38.40
N SER A 384 -66.16 -26.19 -38.49
CA SER A 384 -67.24 -26.74 -39.32
C SER A 384 -66.95 -26.76 -40.83
N HIS A 385 -65.99 -25.94 -41.30
CA HIS A 385 -65.66 -25.79 -42.72
C HIS A 385 -64.15 -25.89 -43.02
N ASN A 386 -63.30 -26.08 -41.99
CA ASN A 386 -61.87 -26.26 -42.18
C ASN A 386 -61.25 -27.12 -41.07
N SER A 387 -60.30 -27.96 -41.45
CA SER A 387 -59.45 -28.67 -40.51
C SER A 387 -58.02 -28.62 -41.01
N GLY A 388 -57.08 -28.45 -40.10
CA GLY A 388 -55.67 -28.37 -40.44
C GLY A 388 -54.79 -28.85 -39.30
N LEU A 389 -53.60 -29.32 -39.68
CA LEU A 389 -52.52 -29.66 -38.78
C LEU A 389 -51.38 -28.69 -39.03
N GLN A 390 -51.05 -27.86 -38.05
CA GLN A 390 -49.87 -27.01 -38.11
C GLN A 390 -48.78 -27.60 -37.23
N ILE A 391 -47.65 -27.93 -37.86
CA ILE A 391 -46.45 -28.44 -37.19
C ILE A 391 -45.42 -27.30 -37.18
N GLY A 392 -45.10 -26.79 -35.99
CA GLY A 392 -44.02 -25.83 -35.78
C GLY A 392 -42.88 -26.45 -34.96
N ASN A 393 -41.64 -26.10 -35.30
CA ASN A 393 -40.47 -26.44 -34.50
C ASN A 393 -40.00 -25.18 -33.76
N ASN A 394 -39.88 -25.25 -32.43
CA ASN A 394 -39.35 -24.16 -31.61
C ASN A 394 -38.14 -24.66 -30.80
N SER A 395 -37.00 -24.02 -30.98
CA SER A 395 -35.73 -24.32 -30.31
C SER A 395 -35.39 -23.35 -29.16
N GLY A 396 -36.36 -22.54 -28.69
CA GLY A 396 -36.20 -21.59 -27.58
C GLY A 396 -37.33 -21.65 -26.53
N SER A 397 -37.20 -20.84 -25.48
CA SER A 397 -38.20 -20.77 -24.38
C SER A 397 -39.41 -19.92 -24.81
N ILE A 398 -40.62 -20.49 -24.78
CA ILE A 398 -41.86 -19.78 -25.12
C ILE A 398 -42.47 -19.17 -23.86
N SER A 399 -42.69 -17.85 -23.86
CA SER A 399 -43.46 -17.15 -22.82
C SER A 399 -44.52 -16.24 -23.47
N GLY A 400 -45.62 -15.97 -22.74
CA GLY A 400 -46.66 -15.03 -23.20
C GLY A 400 -47.76 -15.60 -24.10
N ILE A 401 -48.04 -16.92 -24.08
CA ILE A 401 -49.15 -17.49 -24.87
C ILE A 401 -50.49 -17.10 -24.22
N ASN A 402 -51.34 -16.40 -24.97
CA ASN A 402 -52.71 -16.09 -24.58
C ASN A 402 -53.66 -16.79 -25.56
N PHE A 403 -54.34 -17.84 -25.09
CA PHE A 403 -55.39 -18.49 -25.88
C PHE A 403 -56.64 -17.63 -25.81
N GLY A 404 -56.96 -16.92 -26.90
CA GLY A 404 -58.20 -16.16 -27.01
C GLY A 404 -59.39 -17.07 -26.70
N ARG A 405 -60.17 -16.71 -25.67
CA ARG A 405 -61.46 -17.36 -25.40
C ARG A 405 -62.44 -16.93 -26.48
N TRP A 406 -62.96 -17.91 -27.21
CA TRP A 406 -64.09 -17.73 -28.12
C TRP A 406 -65.41 -17.86 -27.35
#